data_AF-A0A831SHJ3-F1
#
_entry.id   AF-A0A831SHJ3-F1
#
_cell.length_a   1.000
_cell.length_b   1.000
_cell.length_c   1.000
_cell.angle_alpha   90.00
_cell.angle_beta   90.00
_cell.angle_gamma   90.00
#
_symmetry.space_group_name_H-M   'P 1'
#
loop_
_entity.id
_entity.type
_entity.pdbx_description
1 polymer ?
#
loop_
_entity_poly.entity_id
_entity_poly.type
_entity_poly.pdbx_seq_one_letter_code
_entity_poly.pdbx_strand_id
1 'polypeptide(L)'
;MESMITVAGQYDIGIPWDRVFFGKAAPGRFFGSPVDVSHWISRSVFYPALIFVNPSTDPNGIRLINGSISHRRPLLAWTRFGLVIDREQQEEKFRYPVLQTFLCYNHRFNERASKYWGWKYTCADGVIPGETPSFNAIDDGVRLKYEGVPGAFFPDFTSSEIIPLYLSRAGYSNVFSTSFDAVVHNLNQGVILWVGSAHGGSGDGGVLLFWNPNSSLVHETNPWRGYEWYLGSTEEPDTLTMESYGVIPMLFGNPTGKGFTGHGIFRTAFDYAPAKKPFLDLIGKILNLPVLKYLSPEWLRDTEDYYDGVVGSVMIGTIHQKAYNGSEMDDALENLHSTGIINGACLISTKYMHLAMIRHGSVFQVLDPWPTSWYTTWTQFIPRNLALGKTIGEAFIDGIKHVGIFYISEPPQWWADIKQNVCFFGDPDLRPFVPGTKYSDKNCWEREDAEPMKYVSGFSVDGHMPYGATEYPHAYQPLAITLIILAITIISILIVVGVTVVSIRGKKRKKEGKR
;
A
#
# COMPACT_ATOMS: atom_id res chain seq x y z
N MET A 1 -15.79 9.93 6.17
CA MET A 1 -14.84 9.49 7.21
C MET A 1 -13.99 10.71 7.55
N GLU A 2 -13.66 10.94 8.81
CA GLU A 2 -12.77 12.06 9.17
C GLU A 2 -11.32 11.69 8.85
N SER A 3 -10.52 12.66 8.42
CA SER A 3 -9.10 12.48 8.13
C SER A 3 -8.28 13.00 9.31
N MET A 4 -7.30 12.22 9.75
CA MET A 4 -6.42 12.59 10.86
C MET A 4 -4.98 12.57 10.38
N ILE A 5 -4.25 13.67 10.55
CA ILE A 5 -2.82 13.74 10.23
C ILE A 5 -2.03 13.89 11.52
N THR A 6 -1.08 13.00 11.74
CA THR A 6 -0.06 13.13 12.79
C THR A 6 1.23 13.68 12.18
N VAL A 7 1.80 14.71 12.80
CA VAL A 7 3.00 15.41 12.31
C VAL A 7 4.08 15.36 13.38
N ALA A 8 5.33 15.13 12.95
CA ALA A 8 6.53 15.19 13.78
C ALA A 8 6.56 14.16 14.93
N GLY A 9 6.68 12.87 14.58
CA GLY A 9 7.05 11.83 15.53
C GLY A 9 8.51 11.93 15.97
N GLN A 10 8.81 11.58 17.22
CA GLN A 10 10.18 11.61 17.76
C GLN A 10 10.97 10.42 17.21
N TYR A 11 12.16 10.67 16.63
CA TYR A 11 13.01 9.67 15.94
C TYR A 11 13.28 8.40 16.79
N ASP A 12 13.20 8.52 18.12
CA ASP A 12 13.49 7.47 19.12
C ASP A 12 12.31 7.07 20.02
N ILE A 13 11.11 7.64 19.87
CA ILE A 13 9.93 7.22 20.67
C ILE A 13 8.97 6.41 19.81
N GLY A 14 9.36 5.16 19.58
CA GLY A 14 8.44 4.08 19.23
C GLY A 14 8.00 4.00 17.78
N ILE A 15 7.83 2.76 17.34
CA ILE A 15 7.21 2.40 16.07
C ILE A 15 5.76 2.94 16.04
N PRO A 16 5.23 3.43 14.91
CA PRO A 16 3.89 4.03 14.85
C PRO A 16 2.77 3.07 15.27
N TRP A 17 1.79 3.63 15.98
CA TRP A 17 0.60 2.94 16.49
C TRP A 17 -0.71 3.44 15.88
N ASP A 18 -0.67 4.24 14.81
CA ASP A 18 -1.87 4.89 14.23
C ASP A 18 -2.91 3.89 13.71
N ARG A 19 -2.49 2.63 13.51
CA ARG A 19 -3.40 1.51 13.26
C ARG A 19 -4.57 1.43 14.23
N VAL A 20 -4.39 1.82 15.49
CA VAL A 20 -5.47 1.79 16.48
C VAL A 20 -6.69 2.63 16.05
N PHE A 21 -6.49 3.67 15.24
CA PHE A 21 -7.56 4.58 14.82
C PHE A 21 -8.37 4.12 13.61
N PHE A 22 -7.98 3.00 12.98
CA PHE A 22 -8.70 2.47 11.82
C PHE A 22 -10.15 2.16 12.22
N GLY A 23 -11.10 2.77 11.50
CA GLY A 23 -12.54 2.59 11.71
C GLY A 23 -13.31 3.85 12.08
N LYS A 24 -12.67 4.83 12.73
CA LYS A 24 -13.26 6.17 12.96
C LYS A 24 -12.67 7.24 12.07
N ALA A 25 -11.36 7.15 11.80
CA ALA A 25 -10.66 8.08 10.94
C ALA A 25 -9.84 7.34 9.88
N ALA A 26 -9.48 8.06 8.82
CA ALA A 26 -8.39 7.71 7.92
C ALA A 26 -7.11 8.38 8.44
N PRO A 27 -6.24 7.68 9.18
CA PRO A 27 -5.05 8.29 9.73
C PRO A 27 -3.94 8.32 8.66
N GLY A 28 -3.25 9.45 8.57
CA GLY A 28 -1.96 9.60 7.91
C GLY A 28 -0.92 10.16 8.86
N ARG A 29 0.34 10.00 8.46
CA ARG A 29 1.49 10.39 9.27
C ARG A 29 2.60 11.01 8.42
N PHE A 30 3.10 12.15 8.88
CA PHE A 30 4.38 12.69 8.44
C PHE A 30 5.41 12.50 9.55
N PHE A 31 6.47 11.75 9.25
CA PHE A 31 7.49 11.34 10.20
C PHE A 31 8.90 11.69 9.67
N GLY A 32 9.79 12.13 10.56
CA GLY A 32 11.16 12.52 10.23
C GLY A 32 11.62 13.76 11.01
N SER A 33 12.78 14.30 10.65
CA SER A 33 13.21 15.61 11.18
C SER A 33 12.26 16.73 10.73
N PRO A 34 12.30 17.92 11.35
CA PRO A 34 11.52 19.06 10.88
C PRO A 34 11.75 19.40 9.40
N VAL A 35 12.96 19.15 8.87
CA VAL A 35 13.27 19.35 7.45
C VAL A 35 12.60 18.28 6.58
N ASP A 36 12.71 17.00 6.97
CA ASP A 36 12.08 15.89 6.26
C ASP A 36 10.56 16.10 6.18
N VAL A 37 9.93 16.43 7.31
CA VAL A 37 8.49 16.68 7.43
C VAL A 37 8.06 17.89 6.61
N SER A 38 8.79 19.01 6.68
CA SER A 38 8.45 20.21 5.91
C SER A 38 8.51 19.95 4.40
N HIS A 39 9.55 19.23 3.96
CA HIS A 39 9.70 18.85 2.55
C HIS A 39 8.57 17.92 2.09
N TRP A 40 8.26 16.91 2.89
CA TRP A 40 7.23 15.93 2.57
C TRP A 40 5.84 16.55 2.50
N ILE A 41 5.45 17.35 3.50
CA ILE A 41 4.16 18.08 3.49
C ILE A 41 4.06 19.00 2.28
N SER A 42 5.13 19.74 1.96
CA SER A 42 5.15 20.61 0.79
C SER A 42 4.91 19.81 -0.50
N ARG A 43 5.56 18.65 -0.63
CA ARG A 43 5.38 17.75 -1.78
C ARG A 43 3.96 17.20 -1.88
N SER A 44 3.34 16.82 -0.76
CA SER A 44 1.94 16.36 -0.74
C SER A 44 0.97 17.46 -1.16
N VAL A 45 1.13 18.69 -0.63
CA VAL A 45 0.28 19.84 -0.97
C VAL A 45 0.42 20.23 -2.45
N PHE A 46 1.64 20.23 -2.98
CA PHE A 46 1.92 20.59 -4.37
C PHE A 46 1.85 19.39 -5.34
N TYR A 47 1.44 18.20 -4.88
CA TYR A 47 1.44 16.98 -5.69
C TYR A 47 0.70 17.14 -7.03
N PRO A 48 -0.49 17.77 -7.12
CA PRO A 48 -1.19 17.94 -8.40
C PRO A 48 -0.34 18.63 -9.48
N ALA A 49 0.52 19.58 -9.09
CA ALA A 49 1.44 20.23 -10.01
C ALA A 49 2.74 19.42 -10.20
N LEU A 50 3.29 18.86 -9.11
CA LEU A 50 4.57 18.15 -9.12
C LEU A 50 4.51 16.85 -9.92
N ILE A 51 3.37 16.18 -10.00
CA ILE A 51 3.24 14.93 -10.75
C ILE A 51 3.48 15.13 -12.25
N PHE A 52 3.15 16.29 -12.83
CA PHE A 52 3.41 16.60 -14.24
C PHE A 52 4.85 16.97 -14.56
N VAL A 53 5.69 17.07 -13.54
CA VAL A 53 7.15 17.19 -13.68
C VAL A 53 7.80 15.79 -13.63
N ASN A 54 7.09 14.77 -13.15
CA ASN A 54 7.58 13.40 -13.18
C ASN A 54 7.73 12.94 -14.65
N PRO A 55 8.90 12.43 -15.08
CA PRO A 55 9.12 11.94 -16.44
C PRO A 55 8.06 10.92 -16.91
N SER A 56 7.48 10.15 -15.99
CA SER A 56 6.39 9.19 -16.25
C SER A 56 5.14 9.78 -16.88
N THR A 57 4.94 11.09 -16.75
CA THR A 57 3.80 11.80 -17.34
C THR A 57 4.08 12.35 -18.74
N ASP A 58 5.27 12.12 -19.30
CA ASP A 58 5.55 12.46 -20.70
C ASP A 58 4.54 11.73 -21.62
N PRO A 59 3.78 12.46 -22.46
CA PRO A 59 2.84 11.87 -23.40
C PRO A 59 3.49 10.88 -24.37
N ASN A 60 4.79 10.99 -24.63
CA ASN A 60 5.53 10.04 -25.43
C ASN A 60 5.83 8.76 -24.66
N GLY A 61 5.90 8.80 -23.33
CA GLY A 61 6.33 7.72 -22.46
C GLY A 61 7.85 7.65 -22.30
N ILE A 62 8.30 6.96 -21.25
CA ILE A 62 9.71 6.80 -20.89
C ILE A 62 10.17 5.37 -21.11
N ARG A 63 11.49 5.16 -21.15
CA ARG A 63 12.06 3.82 -21.30
C ARG A 63 12.48 3.26 -19.94
N LEU A 64 12.10 2.03 -19.66
CA LEU A 64 12.35 1.35 -18.38
C LEU A 64 12.73 -0.11 -18.64
N ILE A 65 13.52 -0.69 -17.73
CA ILE A 65 13.91 -2.10 -17.76
C ILE A 65 12.70 -2.95 -17.36
N ASN A 66 12.29 -3.87 -18.21
CA ASN A 66 11.23 -4.84 -17.93
C ASN A 66 11.81 -6.25 -17.81
N GLY A 67 11.34 -6.99 -16.82
CA GLY A 67 11.88 -8.29 -16.47
C GLY A 67 11.60 -9.40 -17.49
N SER A 68 12.41 -10.45 -17.46
CA SER A 68 12.28 -11.62 -18.32
C SER A 68 11.03 -12.44 -18.02
N ILE A 69 10.55 -13.18 -19.02
CA ILE A 69 9.45 -14.14 -18.93
C ILE A 69 10.01 -15.52 -19.25
N SER A 70 9.60 -16.51 -18.46
CA SER A 70 10.09 -17.88 -18.54
C SER A 70 9.05 -18.94 -18.15
N HIS A 71 9.22 -20.14 -18.72
CA HIS A 71 8.47 -21.35 -18.38
C HIS A 71 9.40 -22.56 -18.19
N ARG A 72 8.85 -23.66 -17.66
CA ARG A 72 9.55 -24.96 -17.56
C ARG A 72 9.09 -25.94 -18.61
N ARG A 73 10.03 -26.60 -19.26
CA ARG A 73 9.76 -27.74 -20.14
C ARG A 73 9.26 -28.94 -19.33
N PRO A 74 8.29 -29.71 -19.84
CA PRO A 74 7.87 -30.97 -19.21
C PRO A 74 8.98 -32.02 -19.16
N LEU A 75 9.81 -32.08 -20.20
CA LEU A 75 10.95 -33.00 -20.30
C LEU A 75 12.22 -32.31 -19.77
N LEU A 76 13.00 -33.01 -18.93
CA LEU A 76 14.24 -32.49 -18.32
C LEU A 76 14.04 -31.22 -17.46
N ALA A 77 12.84 -31.01 -16.89
CA ALA A 77 12.47 -29.85 -16.08
C ALA A 77 13.53 -29.48 -15.01
N TRP A 78 14.14 -30.51 -14.41
CA TRP A 78 15.16 -30.46 -13.36
C TRP A 78 16.54 -29.97 -13.80
N THR A 79 16.79 -29.95 -15.10
CA THR A 79 18.10 -29.56 -15.63
C THR A 79 18.14 -28.07 -15.93
N ARG A 80 19.34 -27.50 -16.10
CA ARG A 80 19.51 -26.13 -16.60
C ARG A 80 18.82 -25.89 -17.96
N PHE A 81 18.61 -26.95 -18.75
CA PHE A 81 17.92 -26.90 -20.05
C PHE A 81 16.39 -26.96 -19.91
N GLY A 82 15.89 -27.21 -18.70
CA GLY A 82 14.48 -27.28 -18.38
C GLY A 82 13.82 -25.91 -18.28
N LEU A 83 14.56 -24.85 -17.89
CA LEU A 83 14.08 -23.48 -17.91
C LEU A 83 14.23 -22.89 -19.32
N VAL A 84 13.17 -22.25 -19.82
CA VAL A 84 13.16 -21.56 -21.10
C VAL A 84 12.80 -20.11 -20.86
N ILE A 85 13.65 -19.19 -21.35
CA ILE A 85 13.36 -17.77 -21.34
C ILE A 85 12.61 -17.45 -22.64
N ASP A 86 11.32 -17.14 -22.51
CA ASP A 86 10.44 -16.78 -23.63
C ASP A 86 10.68 -15.34 -24.10
N ARG A 87 11.00 -14.47 -23.14
CA ARG A 87 11.37 -13.07 -23.38
C ARG A 87 12.50 -12.72 -22.42
N GLU A 88 13.64 -12.30 -22.97
CA GLU A 88 14.74 -11.77 -22.17
C GLU A 88 14.34 -10.45 -21.50
N GLN A 89 15.04 -10.09 -20.42
CA GLN A 89 14.89 -8.73 -19.88
C GLN A 89 15.30 -7.71 -20.95
N GLN A 90 14.54 -6.62 -21.06
CA GLN A 90 14.81 -5.60 -22.06
C GLN A 90 14.22 -4.26 -21.66
N GLU A 91 14.77 -3.20 -22.24
CA GLU A 91 14.31 -1.85 -22.03
C GLU A 91 13.14 -1.53 -23.00
N GLU A 92 11.96 -1.32 -22.43
CA GLU A 92 10.70 -1.08 -23.14
C GLU A 92 10.16 0.31 -22.85
N LYS A 93 9.26 0.81 -23.70
CA LYS A 93 8.69 2.15 -23.56
C LYS A 93 7.30 2.07 -22.91
N PHE A 94 7.08 2.88 -21.87
CA PHE A 94 5.85 2.87 -21.07
C PHE A 94 5.28 4.27 -20.87
N ARG A 95 3.95 4.36 -20.76
CA ARG A 95 3.23 5.59 -20.40
C ARG A 95 2.58 5.44 -19.04
N TYR A 96 2.74 6.43 -18.17
CA TYR A 96 2.28 6.38 -16.78
C TYR A 96 2.68 5.07 -16.09
N PRO A 97 3.97 4.68 -16.14
CA PRO A 97 4.41 3.40 -15.62
C PRO A 97 4.23 3.29 -14.10
N VAL A 98 3.82 2.11 -13.68
CA VAL A 98 3.86 1.66 -12.29
C VAL A 98 4.87 0.52 -12.21
N LEU A 99 5.89 0.70 -11.38
CA LEU A 99 6.91 -0.33 -11.12
C LEU A 99 6.35 -1.38 -10.18
N GLN A 100 6.57 -2.65 -10.53
CA GLN A 100 6.13 -3.79 -9.76
C GLN A 100 7.28 -4.71 -9.39
N THR A 101 7.36 -5.05 -8.10
CA THR A 101 8.42 -5.90 -7.53
C THR A 101 7.81 -6.98 -6.65
N PHE A 102 7.80 -8.22 -7.15
CA PHE A 102 7.21 -9.37 -6.45
C PHE A 102 8.27 -10.42 -6.17
N LEU A 103 8.56 -10.67 -4.89
CA LEU A 103 9.58 -11.63 -4.44
C LEU A 103 9.08 -12.56 -3.34
N CYS A 104 8.13 -12.07 -2.54
CA CYS A 104 7.41 -12.84 -1.55
C CYS A 104 5.94 -12.46 -1.66
N TYR A 105 5.09 -13.33 -2.19
CA TYR A 105 3.71 -12.97 -2.54
C TYR A 105 2.78 -14.19 -2.63
N ASN A 106 1.47 -13.94 -2.50
CA ASN A 106 0.48 -14.99 -2.70
C ASN A 106 0.24 -15.29 -4.18
N HIS A 107 0.08 -16.57 -4.49
CA HIS A 107 -0.24 -17.07 -5.82
C HIS A 107 -1.34 -18.12 -5.74
N ARG A 108 -2.52 -17.83 -6.32
CA ARG A 108 -3.66 -18.76 -6.40
C ARG A 108 -4.05 -19.34 -5.03
N PHE A 109 -4.11 -18.49 -4.00
CA PHE A 109 -4.23 -18.95 -2.62
C PHE A 109 -5.56 -19.67 -2.32
N ASN A 110 -6.72 -19.04 -2.53
CA ASN A 110 -7.98 -19.74 -2.28
C ASN A 110 -8.30 -20.74 -3.40
N GLU A 111 -7.96 -20.42 -4.64
CA GLU A 111 -8.27 -21.29 -5.78
C GLU A 111 -7.49 -22.61 -5.72
N ARG A 112 -6.18 -22.56 -5.43
CA ARG A 112 -5.31 -23.74 -5.39
C ARG A 112 -4.93 -24.14 -3.97
N ALA A 113 -4.34 -23.22 -3.20
CA ALA A 113 -3.75 -23.57 -1.92
C ALA A 113 -4.74 -23.96 -0.82
N SER A 114 -6.02 -23.60 -0.96
CA SER A 114 -7.05 -24.06 -0.02
C SER A 114 -7.16 -25.59 0.08
N LYS A 115 -6.73 -26.32 -0.95
CA LYS A 115 -6.60 -27.78 -0.92
C LYS A 115 -5.53 -28.25 0.05
N TYR A 116 -4.36 -27.61 0.03
CA TYR A 116 -3.25 -27.88 0.94
C TYR A 116 -3.67 -27.57 2.38
N TRP A 117 -4.20 -26.37 2.59
CA TRP A 117 -4.59 -25.87 3.91
C TRP A 117 -5.84 -26.57 4.48
N GLY A 118 -6.70 -27.10 3.62
CA GLY A 118 -7.99 -27.68 3.99
C GLY A 118 -9.05 -26.64 4.41
N TRP A 119 -8.78 -25.36 4.17
CA TRP A 119 -9.70 -24.23 4.41
C TRP A 119 -9.45 -23.14 3.37
N LYS A 120 -10.46 -22.30 3.18
CA LYS A 120 -10.37 -21.10 2.33
C LYS A 120 -10.27 -19.88 3.22
N TYR A 121 -9.39 -18.96 2.85
CA TYR A 121 -9.32 -17.67 3.52
C TYR A 121 -10.61 -16.91 3.29
N THR A 122 -11.26 -16.59 4.40
CA THR A 122 -12.39 -15.66 4.45
C THR A 122 -11.83 -14.34 4.96
N CYS A 123 -12.26 -13.21 4.43
CA CYS A 123 -11.87 -11.88 4.88
C CYS A 123 -12.63 -11.49 6.16
N ALA A 124 -12.17 -10.42 6.81
CA ALA A 124 -12.74 -9.93 8.06
C ALA A 124 -14.19 -9.44 7.95
N ASP A 125 -14.61 -9.09 6.74
CA ASP A 125 -15.96 -8.70 6.38
C ASP A 125 -16.82 -9.87 5.86
N GLY A 126 -16.30 -11.10 5.90
CA GLY A 126 -16.99 -12.31 5.43
C GLY A 126 -16.88 -12.58 3.93
N VAL A 127 -16.17 -11.75 3.17
CA VAL A 127 -15.89 -12.01 1.74
C VAL A 127 -14.97 -13.22 1.61
N ILE A 128 -15.23 -14.10 0.66
CA ILE A 128 -14.34 -15.20 0.28
C ILE A 128 -13.71 -14.82 -1.08
N PRO A 129 -12.45 -14.37 -1.09
CA PRO A 129 -11.66 -14.09 -2.30
C PRO A 129 -11.71 -15.25 -3.30
N GLY A 130 -11.96 -14.93 -4.57
CA GLY A 130 -12.16 -15.91 -5.64
C GLY A 130 -13.57 -16.50 -5.71
N GLU A 131 -14.46 -16.26 -4.74
CA GLU A 131 -15.79 -16.90 -4.69
C GLU A 131 -16.95 -15.94 -4.53
N THR A 132 -16.82 -14.97 -3.63
CA THR A 132 -17.90 -14.01 -3.38
C THR A 132 -18.08 -13.10 -4.59
N PRO A 133 -19.30 -13.01 -5.16
CA PRO A 133 -19.58 -12.07 -6.24
C PRO A 133 -19.30 -10.63 -5.85
N SER A 134 -18.80 -9.84 -6.79
CA SER A 134 -18.67 -8.38 -6.65
C SER A 134 -19.70 -7.69 -7.52
N PHE A 135 -20.24 -6.59 -7.03
CA PHE A 135 -21.17 -5.73 -7.78
C PHE A 135 -20.46 -4.57 -8.48
N ASN A 136 -19.12 -4.54 -8.48
CA ASN A 136 -18.36 -3.49 -9.15
C ASN A 136 -17.86 -3.98 -10.52
N ALA A 137 -18.14 -3.22 -11.58
CA ALA A 137 -17.71 -3.56 -12.94
C ALA A 137 -16.18 -3.63 -13.12
N ILE A 138 -15.42 -3.02 -12.21
CA ILE A 138 -13.96 -3.13 -12.19
C ILE A 138 -13.48 -4.54 -11.85
N ASP A 139 -14.33 -5.41 -11.29
CA ASP A 139 -13.97 -6.77 -10.87
C ASP A 139 -14.37 -7.83 -11.89
N ASP A 140 -14.95 -7.43 -13.03
CA ASP A 140 -15.34 -8.37 -14.07
C ASP A 140 -14.12 -9.14 -14.61
N GLY A 141 -14.23 -10.46 -14.72
CA GLY A 141 -13.21 -11.30 -15.33
C GLY A 141 -11.94 -11.55 -14.50
N VAL A 142 -11.91 -11.20 -13.20
CA VAL A 142 -10.74 -11.47 -12.33
C VAL A 142 -10.40 -12.96 -12.19
N ARG A 143 -11.37 -13.85 -12.48
CA ARG A 143 -11.21 -15.32 -12.42
C ARG A 143 -10.93 -15.99 -13.77
N LEU A 144 -10.91 -15.22 -14.86
CA LEU A 144 -10.83 -15.79 -16.21
C LEU A 144 -9.52 -16.53 -16.47
N LYS A 145 -8.38 -16.02 -15.98
CA LYS A 145 -7.05 -16.56 -16.30
C LYS A 145 -6.84 -18.00 -15.83
N TYR A 146 -7.21 -18.31 -14.59
CA TYR A 146 -6.93 -19.60 -13.96
C TYR A 146 -8.15 -20.52 -13.86
N GLU A 147 -9.34 -19.95 -13.73
CA GLU A 147 -10.57 -20.73 -13.49
C GLU A 147 -11.50 -20.75 -14.70
N GLY A 148 -11.29 -19.86 -15.69
CA GLY A 148 -12.17 -19.73 -16.86
C GLY A 148 -13.59 -19.26 -16.52
N VAL A 149 -13.80 -18.72 -15.32
CA VAL A 149 -15.13 -18.28 -14.84
C VAL A 149 -15.35 -16.80 -15.19
N PRO A 150 -16.35 -16.46 -16.03
CA PRO A 150 -16.69 -15.08 -16.33
C PRO A 150 -17.51 -14.43 -15.22
N GLY A 151 -17.58 -13.10 -15.22
CA GLY A 151 -18.36 -12.31 -14.25
C GLY A 151 -17.49 -11.59 -13.22
N ALA A 152 -18.14 -10.78 -12.39
CA ALA A 152 -17.47 -9.96 -11.37
C ALA A 152 -17.43 -10.67 -10.01
N PHE A 153 -16.22 -10.83 -9.48
CA PHE A 153 -15.95 -11.49 -8.19
C PHE A 153 -14.90 -10.70 -7.41
N PHE A 154 -14.89 -10.83 -6.09
CA PHE A 154 -13.70 -10.40 -5.36
C PHE A 154 -12.51 -11.26 -5.79
N PRO A 155 -11.35 -10.65 -6.12
CA PRO A 155 -10.22 -11.36 -6.69
C PRO A 155 -9.62 -12.36 -5.69
N ASP A 156 -9.15 -13.51 -6.17
CA ASP A 156 -8.33 -14.41 -5.36
C ASP A 156 -6.97 -13.77 -5.06
N PHE A 157 -6.24 -14.28 -4.05
CA PHE A 157 -4.92 -13.79 -3.70
C PHE A 157 -3.88 -14.29 -4.70
N THR A 158 -3.71 -13.51 -5.75
CA THR A 158 -2.65 -13.68 -6.75
C THR A 158 -2.06 -12.31 -7.06
N SER A 159 -1.28 -11.77 -6.11
CA SER A 159 -0.87 -10.36 -6.12
C SER A 159 -0.17 -9.95 -7.42
N SER A 160 0.71 -10.80 -7.95
CA SER A 160 1.45 -10.55 -9.19
C SER A 160 0.59 -10.48 -10.45
N GLU A 161 -0.70 -10.83 -10.38
CA GLU A 161 -1.64 -10.86 -11.51
C GLU A 161 -2.77 -9.87 -11.31
N ILE A 162 -3.31 -9.80 -10.10
CA ILE A 162 -4.47 -8.95 -9.76
C ILE A 162 -4.08 -7.48 -9.61
N ILE A 163 -2.94 -7.17 -8.98
CA ILE A 163 -2.44 -5.78 -8.88
C ILE A 163 -2.24 -5.18 -10.29
N PRO A 164 -1.48 -5.82 -11.20
CA PRO A 164 -1.31 -5.29 -12.55
C PRO A 164 -2.63 -5.17 -13.32
N LEU A 165 -3.56 -6.11 -13.12
CA LEU A 165 -4.89 -6.05 -13.74
C LEU A 165 -5.64 -4.78 -13.35
N TYR A 166 -5.69 -4.44 -12.05
CA TYR A 166 -6.33 -3.22 -11.59
C TYR A 166 -5.59 -1.96 -12.01
N LEU A 167 -4.26 -1.99 -12.02
CA LEU A 167 -3.45 -0.87 -12.53
C LEU A 167 -3.72 -0.60 -14.01
N SER A 168 -3.80 -1.64 -14.85
CA SER A 168 -4.20 -1.48 -16.25
C SER A 168 -5.62 -0.96 -16.41
N ARG A 169 -6.55 -1.38 -15.54
CA ARG A 169 -7.92 -0.84 -15.50
C ARG A 169 -7.98 0.64 -15.11
N ALA A 170 -7.03 1.09 -14.29
CA ALA A 170 -6.77 2.49 -13.97
C ALA A 170 -5.99 3.25 -15.06
N GLY A 171 -5.66 2.62 -16.19
CA GLY A 171 -4.95 3.25 -17.31
C GLY A 171 -3.42 3.32 -17.16
N TYR A 172 -2.84 2.72 -16.13
CA TYR A 172 -1.39 2.65 -15.97
C TYR A 172 -0.76 1.60 -16.89
N SER A 173 0.49 1.82 -17.27
CA SER A 173 1.33 0.75 -17.82
C SER A 173 2.04 0.01 -16.68
N ASN A 174 2.18 -1.30 -16.82
CA ASN A 174 2.84 -2.15 -15.82
C ASN A 174 4.28 -2.44 -16.23
N VAL A 175 5.24 -2.08 -15.38
CA VAL A 175 6.67 -2.39 -15.53
C VAL A 175 7.07 -3.31 -14.40
N PHE A 176 7.81 -4.38 -14.71
CA PHE A 176 8.16 -5.39 -13.72
C PHE A 176 9.68 -5.49 -13.58
N SER A 177 10.17 -5.45 -12.35
CA SER A 177 11.57 -5.71 -12.03
C SER A 177 11.73 -6.20 -10.59
N THR A 178 12.69 -7.10 -10.41
CA THR A 178 12.92 -7.81 -9.15
C THR A 178 14.36 -7.71 -8.67
N SER A 179 15.33 -7.47 -9.55
CA SER A 179 16.72 -7.21 -9.14
C SER A 179 16.91 -5.77 -8.67
N PHE A 180 17.78 -5.57 -7.68
CA PHE A 180 18.00 -4.25 -7.08
C PHE A 180 18.39 -3.19 -8.10
N ASP A 181 19.39 -3.50 -8.94
CA ASP A 181 19.90 -2.55 -9.94
C ASP A 181 18.82 -2.12 -10.95
N ALA A 182 17.99 -3.05 -11.42
CA ALA A 182 16.91 -2.74 -12.35
C ALA A 182 15.77 -1.96 -11.67
N VAL A 183 15.43 -2.32 -10.44
CA VAL A 183 14.42 -1.60 -9.64
C VAL A 183 14.85 -0.15 -9.41
N VAL A 184 16.05 0.06 -8.87
CA VAL A 184 16.56 1.41 -8.58
C VAL A 184 16.72 2.23 -9.86
N HIS A 185 17.25 1.63 -10.93
CA HIS A 185 17.32 2.30 -12.24
C HIS A 185 15.94 2.81 -12.67
N ASN A 186 14.91 1.96 -12.65
CA ASN A 186 13.56 2.34 -13.03
C ASN A 186 12.96 3.41 -12.12
N LEU A 187 13.20 3.33 -10.81
CA LEU A 187 12.76 4.34 -9.84
C LEU A 187 13.36 5.72 -10.17
N ASN A 188 14.66 5.77 -10.47
CA ASN A 188 15.36 7.01 -10.81
C ASN A 188 14.93 7.61 -12.15
N GLN A 189 14.59 6.77 -13.15
CA GLN A 189 14.00 7.21 -14.42
C GLN A 189 12.59 7.80 -14.24
N GLY A 190 11.93 7.47 -13.14
CA GLY A 190 10.60 7.95 -12.75
C GLY A 190 9.53 6.91 -12.97
N VAL A 191 8.67 6.73 -11.96
CA VAL A 191 7.41 5.95 -12.04
C VAL A 191 6.30 6.70 -11.30
N ILE A 192 5.03 6.35 -11.53
CA ILE A 192 3.92 6.97 -10.78
C ILE A 192 3.77 6.30 -9.41
N LEU A 193 3.81 4.97 -9.39
CA LEU A 193 3.77 4.16 -8.18
C LEU A 193 4.86 3.10 -8.23
N TRP A 194 5.35 2.70 -7.06
CA TRP A 194 6.10 1.47 -6.86
C TRP A 194 5.28 0.55 -5.94
N VAL A 195 4.82 -0.56 -6.51
CA VAL A 195 3.98 -1.54 -5.81
C VAL A 195 4.73 -2.86 -5.69
N GLY A 196 4.79 -3.45 -4.51
CA GLY A 196 5.54 -4.68 -4.35
C GLY A 196 5.25 -5.47 -3.09
N SER A 197 5.86 -6.65 -3.03
CA SER A 197 5.83 -7.52 -1.86
C SER A 197 7.12 -8.35 -1.83
N ALA A 198 7.85 -8.23 -0.73
CA ALA A 198 9.16 -8.83 -0.54
C ALA A 198 9.42 -9.08 0.95
N HIS A 199 10.53 -9.74 1.25
CA HIS A 199 10.99 -9.83 2.63
C HIS A 199 11.63 -8.55 3.10
N GLY A 200 11.37 -8.22 4.36
CA GLY A 200 11.96 -7.07 5.01
C GLY A 200 12.49 -7.40 6.40
N GLY A 201 13.30 -6.50 6.94
CA GLY A 201 13.86 -6.63 8.28
C GLY A 201 14.26 -5.28 8.88
N SER A 202 14.55 -5.26 10.17
CA SER A 202 14.93 -4.06 10.91
C SER A 202 16.46 -3.87 11.06
N GLY A 203 17.27 -4.79 10.53
CA GLY A 203 18.73 -4.72 10.57
C GLY A 203 19.28 -3.57 9.73
N ASP A 204 20.46 -3.05 10.09
CA ASP A 204 21.26 -2.09 9.31
C ASP A 204 20.51 -0.87 8.73
N GLY A 205 19.56 -0.31 9.49
CA GLY A 205 18.76 0.83 9.02
C GLY A 205 17.52 0.43 8.21
N GLY A 206 17.09 -0.83 8.32
CA GLY A 206 15.98 -1.40 7.56
C GLY A 206 16.53 -2.11 6.33
N VAL A 207 15.97 -3.27 6.01
CA VAL A 207 16.42 -4.12 4.90
C VAL A 207 15.22 -4.52 4.06
N LEU A 208 15.41 -4.56 2.75
CA LEU A 208 14.48 -5.13 1.78
C LEU A 208 15.23 -6.15 0.92
N LEU A 209 14.63 -7.31 0.68
CA LEU A 209 15.23 -8.34 -0.16
C LEU A 209 14.88 -8.11 -1.63
N PHE A 210 15.86 -8.38 -2.50
CA PHE A 210 15.77 -8.31 -3.95
C PHE A 210 16.22 -9.62 -4.60
N TRP A 211 15.83 -9.86 -5.85
CA TRP A 211 16.33 -10.97 -6.62
C TRP A 211 17.87 -10.91 -6.72
N ASN A 212 18.56 -12.01 -6.44
CA ASN A 212 20.00 -12.07 -6.52
C ASN A 212 20.45 -12.75 -7.84
N PRO A 213 20.85 -11.97 -8.87
CA PRO A 213 21.30 -12.52 -10.15
C PRO A 213 22.58 -13.36 -10.02
N ASN A 214 23.34 -13.19 -8.93
CA ASN A 214 24.59 -13.91 -8.69
C ASN A 214 24.38 -15.23 -7.94
N SER A 215 23.15 -15.57 -7.55
CA SER A 215 22.87 -16.85 -6.92
C SER A 215 22.97 -17.99 -7.94
N SER A 216 23.70 -19.05 -7.59
CA SER A 216 23.83 -20.25 -8.44
C SER A 216 22.53 -21.04 -8.59
N LEU A 217 21.50 -20.69 -7.82
CA LEU A 217 20.20 -21.36 -7.81
C LEU A 217 19.24 -20.81 -8.87
N VAL A 218 19.58 -19.69 -9.51
CA VAL A 218 18.74 -19.03 -10.49
C VAL A 218 19.50 -18.76 -11.78
N HIS A 219 18.76 -18.58 -12.87
CA HIS A 219 19.33 -18.39 -14.21
C HIS A 219 18.94 -17.07 -14.86
N GLU A 220 17.85 -16.45 -14.41
CA GLU A 220 17.42 -15.14 -14.87
C GLU A 220 18.06 -14.05 -14.02
N THR A 221 18.47 -12.95 -14.64
CA THR A 221 19.08 -11.82 -13.94
C THR A 221 18.05 -10.88 -13.29
N ASN A 222 16.89 -10.74 -13.93
CA ASN A 222 15.79 -9.87 -13.50
C ASN A 222 14.46 -10.44 -14.03
N PRO A 223 13.92 -11.51 -13.44
CA PRO A 223 12.61 -12.02 -13.84
C PRO A 223 11.51 -11.00 -13.54
N TRP A 224 10.43 -10.99 -14.31
CA TRP A 224 9.31 -10.06 -14.08
C TRP A 224 8.61 -10.29 -12.72
N ARG A 225 8.69 -11.52 -12.19
CA ARG A 225 8.37 -11.85 -10.79
C ARG A 225 9.35 -12.89 -10.28
N GLY A 226 9.70 -12.80 -9.00
CA GLY A 226 10.51 -13.81 -8.32
C GLY A 226 9.76 -15.15 -8.31
N TYR A 227 10.52 -16.23 -8.31
CA TYR A 227 10.00 -17.58 -8.24
C TYR A 227 10.93 -18.43 -7.40
N GLU A 228 10.42 -19.55 -6.91
CA GLU A 228 11.22 -20.46 -6.11
C GLU A 228 12.21 -21.23 -7.00
N TRP A 229 13.46 -21.28 -6.56
CA TRP A 229 14.55 -21.84 -7.37
C TRP A 229 14.31 -23.30 -7.79
N TYR A 230 13.52 -24.05 -7.02
CA TYR A 230 13.22 -25.45 -7.26
C TYR A 230 12.18 -25.59 -8.36
N LEU A 231 12.57 -25.88 -9.61
CA LEU A 231 11.64 -25.96 -10.75
C LEU A 231 10.78 -24.71 -11.01
N GLY A 232 10.95 -23.61 -10.29
CA GLY A 232 10.16 -22.41 -10.55
C GLY A 232 10.53 -21.76 -11.87
N SER A 233 9.59 -20.97 -12.36
CA SER A 233 9.74 -20.03 -13.47
C SER A 233 8.76 -18.89 -13.26
N THR A 234 8.82 -17.88 -14.14
CA THR A 234 7.81 -16.83 -14.06
C THR A 234 6.40 -17.30 -14.46
N GLU A 235 6.24 -18.41 -15.16
CA GLU A 235 4.93 -19.03 -15.44
C GLU A 235 4.35 -19.73 -14.20
N GLU A 236 5.15 -20.56 -13.53
CA GLU A 236 4.77 -21.29 -12.31
C GLU A 236 5.79 -20.96 -11.20
N PRO A 237 5.50 -19.96 -10.35
CA PRO A 237 6.48 -19.42 -9.41
C PRO A 237 6.47 -20.12 -8.03
N ASP A 238 5.38 -20.80 -7.69
CA ASP A 238 5.12 -21.49 -6.42
C ASP A 238 5.40 -22.97 -6.63
N THR A 239 6.56 -23.43 -6.16
CA THR A 239 7.08 -24.78 -6.42
C THR A 239 7.68 -25.46 -5.19
N LEU A 240 7.74 -24.75 -4.06
CA LEU A 240 8.02 -25.22 -2.72
C LEU A 240 6.77 -25.03 -1.83
N THR A 241 6.74 -25.75 -0.71
CA THR A 241 5.61 -25.79 0.21
C THR A 241 6.14 -25.63 1.63
N MET A 242 5.50 -24.75 2.39
CA MET A 242 5.71 -24.58 3.82
C MET A 242 5.20 -25.78 4.61
N GLU A 243 6.09 -26.47 5.32
CA GLU A 243 5.75 -27.64 6.11
C GLU A 243 4.85 -27.31 7.31
N SER A 244 3.58 -27.72 7.25
CA SER A 244 2.61 -27.49 8.34
C SER A 244 2.05 -28.77 8.99
N TYR A 245 2.26 -29.93 8.37
CA TYR A 245 1.61 -31.20 8.73
C TYR A 245 2.58 -32.33 9.14
N GLY A 246 3.88 -32.06 9.14
CA GLY A 246 4.99 -32.91 9.56
C GLY A 246 5.95 -33.24 8.42
N VAL A 247 7.23 -33.43 8.76
CA VAL A 247 8.29 -33.80 7.79
C VAL A 247 7.99 -35.09 7.05
N ILE A 248 7.49 -36.11 7.76
CA ILE A 248 7.26 -37.46 7.20
C ILE A 248 6.14 -37.44 6.14
N PRO A 249 4.93 -36.92 6.42
CA PRO A 249 3.89 -36.79 5.39
C PRO A 249 4.37 -36.04 4.14
N MET A 250 5.21 -35.01 4.29
CA MET A 250 5.77 -34.30 3.14
C MET A 250 6.74 -35.12 2.28
N LEU A 251 7.60 -35.95 2.89
CA LEU A 251 8.51 -36.85 2.15
C LEU A 251 7.76 -37.86 1.29
N PHE A 252 6.56 -38.29 1.72
CA PHE A 252 5.74 -39.25 1.00
C PHE A 252 4.72 -38.62 0.05
N GLY A 253 4.65 -37.29 0.00
CA GLY A 253 3.60 -36.63 -0.75
C GLY A 253 2.22 -36.89 -0.15
N ASN A 254 2.05 -36.69 1.16
CA ASN A 254 0.73 -36.60 1.78
C ASN A 254 0.70 -35.32 2.61
N PRO A 255 0.39 -34.16 2.01
CA PRO A 255 0.59 -32.89 2.66
C PRO A 255 -0.42 -32.68 3.78
N THR A 256 -1.62 -33.25 3.71
CA THR A 256 -2.68 -33.02 4.71
C THR A 256 -2.60 -33.91 5.95
N GLY A 257 -1.70 -34.92 5.93
CA GLY A 257 -1.64 -35.96 6.96
C GLY A 257 -2.87 -36.86 7.03
N LYS A 258 -3.78 -36.80 6.05
CA LYS A 258 -5.00 -37.65 6.00
C LYS A 258 -4.62 -39.10 5.66
N GLY A 259 -5.08 -40.07 6.46
CA GLY A 259 -4.83 -41.50 6.25
C GLY A 259 -3.67 -42.08 7.08
N PHE A 260 -3.07 -43.18 6.61
CA PHE A 260 -2.11 -44.00 7.39
C PHE A 260 -0.81 -43.28 7.82
N THR A 261 -0.45 -42.15 7.20
CA THR A 261 0.74 -41.38 7.56
C THR A 261 0.52 -40.40 8.72
N GLY A 262 -0.74 -40.14 9.10
CA GLY A 262 -1.14 -39.25 10.21
C GLY A 262 -0.61 -37.82 10.11
N HIS A 263 -0.98 -36.97 11.06
CA HIS A 263 -0.22 -35.75 11.34
C HIS A 263 1.18 -36.17 11.82
N GLY A 264 2.21 -35.77 11.08
CA GLY A 264 3.59 -36.15 11.38
C GLY A 264 4.13 -35.49 12.66
N ILE A 265 5.21 -36.07 13.17
CA ILE A 265 6.06 -35.48 14.20
C ILE A 265 7.02 -34.46 13.57
N PHE A 266 7.39 -33.43 14.34
CA PHE A 266 8.23 -32.28 13.92
C PHE A 266 7.58 -31.40 12.86
N ARG A 267 6.99 -30.28 13.31
CA ARG A 267 6.46 -29.21 12.46
C ARG A 267 7.37 -28.00 12.56
N THR A 268 7.81 -27.47 11.42
CA THR A 268 8.81 -26.40 11.33
C THR A 268 8.26 -25.14 10.70
N ALA A 269 7.17 -25.20 9.92
CA ALA A 269 6.65 -24.06 9.15
C ALA A 269 7.72 -23.44 8.22
N PHE A 270 8.60 -24.28 7.65
CA PHE A 270 9.60 -23.86 6.69
C PHE A 270 9.29 -24.44 5.31
N ASP A 271 9.57 -23.67 4.26
CA ASP A 271 9.32 -23.95 2.84
C ASP A 271 10.43 -24.77 2.17
N TYR A 272 10.69 -25.95 2.70
CA TYR A 272 11.71 -26.82 2.11
C TYR A 272 11.13 -27.92 1.22
N ALA A 273 9.83 -28.18 1.29
CA ALA A 273 9.24 -29.32 0.62
C ALA A 273 8.86 -28.98 -0.83
N PRO A 274 9.08 -29.88 -1.79
CA PRO A 274 8.59 -29.69 -3.16
C PRO A 274 7.06 -29.61 -3.24
N ALA A 275 6.51 -28.51 -3.76
CA ALA A 275 5.13 -28.45 -4.23
C ALA A 275 5.03 -29.11 -5.62
N LYS A 276 5.92 -28.71 -6.53
CA LYS A 276 5.93 -29.22 -7.91
C LYS A 276 6.62 -30.57 -8.01
N LYS A 277 5.90 -31.61 -8.47
CA LYS A 277 6.42 -32.98 -8.55
C LYS A 277 6.16 -33.62 -9.92
N PRO A 278 6.93 -33.26 -10.98
CA PRO A 278 6.69 -33.72 -12.36
C PRO A 278 6.42 -35.22 -12.55
N PHE A 279 7.11 -36.09 -11.80
CA PHE A 279 6.87 -37.54 -11.87
C PHE A 279 5.53 -37.94 -11.24
N LEU A 280 5.16 -37.35 -10.10
CA LEU A 280 3.85 -37.58 -9.49
C LEU A 280 2.74 -36.94 -10.33
N ASP A 281 2.96 -35.75 -10.91
CA ASP A 281 2.00 -35.11 -11.83
C ASP A 281 1.71 -36.04 -13.02
N LEU A 282 2.73 -36.71 -13.56
CA LEU A 282 2.57 -37.69 -14.64
C LEU A 282 1.79 -38.94 -14.17
N ILE A 283 2.13 -39.49 -13.00
CA ILE A 283 1.43 -40.63 -12.41
C ILE A 283 -0.03 -40.26 -12.14
N GLY A 284 -0.31 -39.12 -11.52
CA GLY A 284 -1.65 -38.63 -11.22
C GLY A 284 -2.49 -38.44 -12.47
N LYS A 285 -1.90 -37.92 -13.57
CA LYS A 285 -2.58 -37.87 -14.89
C LYS A 285 -2.99 -39.24 -15.40
N ILE A 286 -2.12 -40.25 -15.27
CA ILE A 286 -2.41 -41.64 -15.67
C ILE A 286 -3.49 -42.24 -14.75
N LEU A 287 -3.39 -42.03 -13.44
CA LEU A 287 -4.33 -42.57 -12.45
C LEU A 287 -5.72 -41.92 -12.50
N ASN A 288 -5.85 -40.72 -13.06
CA ASN A 288 -7.14 -40.08 -13.31
C ASN A 288 -7.89 -40.63 -14.54
N LEU A 289 -7.33 -41.61 -15.26
CA LEU A 289 -8.04 -42.30 -16.34
C LEU A 289 -9.28 -43.06 -15.80
N PRO A 290 -10.36 -43.20 -16.60
CA PRO A 290 -11.69 -43.60 -16.10
C PRO A 290 -11.76 -44.88 -15.26
N VAL A 291 -10.91 -45.88 -15.54
CA VAL A 291 -10.89 -47.17 -14.82
C VAL A 291 -9.96 -47.12 -13.60
N LEU A 292 -8.80 -46.49 -13.72
CA LEU A 292 -7.80 -46.41 -12.66
C LEU A 292 -8.22 -45.47 -11.53
N LYS A 293 -9.06 -44.47 -11.83
CA LYS A 293 -9.56 -43.50 -10.85
C LYS A 293 -10.29 -44.14 -9.67
N TYR A 294 -11.03 -45.22 -9.93
CA TYR A 294 -11.79 -45.93 -8.89
C TYR A 294 -10.93 -46.78 -7.96
N LEU A 295 -9.70 -47.11 -8.38
CA LEU A 295 -8.79 -48.01 -7.64
C LEU A 295 -7.60 -47.27 -7.01
N SER A 296 -7.44 -45.97 -7.30
CA SER A 296 -6.29 -45.18 -6.87
C SER A 296 -6.63 -44.20 -5.74
N PRO A 297 -5.77 -44.09 -4.71
CA PRO A 297 -5.93 -43.12 -3.64
C PRO A 297 -6.02 -41.69 -4.17
N GLU A 298 -6.89 -40.87 -3.56
CA GLU A 298 -7.12 -39.48 -3.99
C GLU A 298 -5.86 -38.61 -3.94
N TRP A 299 -5.04 -38.75 -2.90
CA TRP A 299 -3.78 -38.00 -2.72
C TRP A 299 -2.72 -38.29 -3.80
N LEU A 300 -2.84 -39.42 -4.50
CA LEU A 300 -1.94 -39.78 -5.62
C LEU A 300 -2.50 -39.29 -6.97
N ARG A 301 -3.76 -38.86 -6.99
CA ARG A 301 -4.48 -38.36 -8.17
C ARG A 301 -4.52 -36.84 -8.26
N ASP A 302 -4.71 -36.17 -7.13
CA ASP A 302 -4.59 -34.71 -7.06
C ASP A 302 -3.15 -34.35 -6.73
N THR A 303 -2.52 -33.56 -7.60
CA THR A 303 -1.14 -33.06 -7.41
C THR A 303 -1.12 -31.55 -7.19
N GLU A 304 -2.30 -30.94 -7.14
CA GLU A 304 -2.47 -29.51 -6.85
C GLU A 304 -2.68 -29.26 -5.34
N ASP A 305 -2.79 -30.31 -4.53
CA ASP A 305 -2.95 -30.21 -3.07
C ASP A 305 -1.62 -30.00 -2.31
N TYR A 306 -0.49 -29.89 -3.03
CA TYR A 306 0.83 -29.60 -2.45
C TYR A 306 1.19 -28.12 -2.46
N TYR A 307 0.51 -27.27 -3.21
CA TYR A 307 0.85 -25.85 -3.29
C TYR A 307 0.27 -25.10 -2.09
N ASP A 308 1.09 -24.35 -1.38
CA ASP A 308 0.63 -23.55 -0.24
C ASP A 308 0.21 -22.13 -0.63
N GLY A 309 0.42 -21.75 -1.89
CA GLY A 309 0.03 -20.48 -2.47
C GLY A 309 0.90 -19.32 -2.02
N VAL A 310 2.11 -19.58 -1.53
CA VAL A 310 3.04 -18.58 -1.01
C VAL A 310 4.40 -18.74 -1.69
N VAL A 311 4.73 -17.83 -2.59
CA VAL A 311 6.02 -17.83 -3.27
C VAL A 311 7.07 -17.19 -2.36
N GLY A 312 8.22 -17.85 -2.22
CA GLY A 312 9.43 -17.25 -1.65
C GLY A 312 9.31 -17.03 -0.15
N SER A 313 8.94 -18.09 0.58
CA SER A 313 8.52 -17.93 1.96
C SER A 313 9.65 -17.73 3.00
N VAL A 314 9.93 -18.63 3.93
CA VAL A 314 10.70 -18.27 5.14
C VAL A 314 12.17 -18.67 5.08
N MET A 315 12.49 -19.86 4.56
CA MET A 315 13.82 -20.46 4.64
C MET A 315 14.45 -20.70 3.28
N ILE A 316 13.98 -21.69 2.52
CA ILE A 316 14.62 -22.12 1.27
C ILE A 316 14.16 -21.23 0.11
N GLY A 317 12.93 -20.73 0.17
CA GLY A 317 12.38 -19.79 -0.80
C GLY A 317 13.09 -18.44 -0.83
N THR A 318 13.91 -18.09 0.17
CA THR A 318 14.61 -16.80 0.23
C THR A 318 16.09 -16.86 -0.16
N ILE A 319 16.68 -18.06 -0.28
CA ILE A 319 18.15 -18.23 -0.47
C ILE A 319 18.65 -17.58 -1.77
N HIS A 320 17.79 -17.45 -2.78
CA HIS A 320 18.12 -16.81 -4.05
C HIS A 320 17.89 -15.29 -4.07
N GLN A 321 17.65 -14.69 -2.90
CA GLN A 321 17.45 -13.26 -2.74
C GLN A 321 18.63 -12.65 -1.98
N LYS A 322 18.81 -11.34 -2.10
CA LYS A 322 19.85 -10.57 -1.42
C LYS A 322 19.23 -9.39 -0.68
N ALA A 323 19.63 -9.21 0.57
CA ALA A 323 19.27 -8.07 1.39
C ALA A 323 20.03 -6.81 0.95
N TYR A 324 19.31 -5.69 0.84
CA TYR A 324 19.86 -4.35 0.68
C TYR A 324 19.32 -3.46 1.80
N ASN A 325 20.19 -2.72 2.44
CA ASN A 325 19.86 -1.92 3.62
C ASN A 325 19.50 -0.46 3.27
N GLY A 326 19.09 0.31 4.28
CA GLY A 326 18.64 1.69 4.10
C GLY A 326 19.70 2.62 3.51
N SER A 327 20.98 2.44 3.87
CA SER A 327 22.08 3.23 3.32
C SER A 327 22.39 2.85 1.88
N GLU A 328 22.38 1.56 1.54
CA GLU A 328 22.56 1.11 0.15
C GLU A 328 21.43 1.61 -0.76
N MET A 329 20.20 1.68 -0.26
CA MET A 329 19.07 2.27 -0.99
C MET A 329 19.24 3.79 -1.16
N ASP A 330 19.64 4.51 -0.10
CA ASP A 330 19.90 5.95 -0.12
C ASP A 330 21.02 6.32 -1.11
N ASP A 331 22.10 5.55 -1.14
CA ASP A 331 23.22 5.77 -2.06
C ASP A 331 22.85 5.50 -3.53
N ALA A 332 21.90 4.58 -3.77
CA ALA A 332 21.53 4.17 -5.12
C ALA A 332 20.36 4.99 -5.70
N LEU A 333 19.50 5.54 -4.85
CA LEU A 333 18.41 6.42 -5.27
C LEU A 333 18.93 7.82 -5.60
N GLU A 334 18.41 8.39 -6.67
CA GLU A 334 18.66 9.77 -7.07
C GLU A 334 17.42 10.61 -6.75
N ASN A 335 16.33 10.36 -7.49
CA ASN A 335 15.06 11.05 -7.32
C ASN A 335 13.90 10.12 -7.70
N LEU A 336 12.88 10.08 -6.86
CA LEU A 336 11.65 9.30 -7.01
C LEU A 336 10.52 10.11 -7.65
N HIS A 337 10.72 11.39 -7.94
CA HIS A 337 9.81 12.20 -8.76
C HIS A 337 8.35 12.20 -8.25
N SER A 338 8.13 12.24 -6.94
CA SER A 338 6.80 12.16 -6.32
C SER A 338 6.10 10.78 -6.51
N THR A 339 6.88 9.69 -6.56
CA THR A 339 6.37 8.32 -6.57
C THR A 339 5.62 7.98 -5.27
N GLY A 340 4.46 7.35 -5.40
CA GLY A 340 3.78 6.68 -4.28
C GLY A 340 4.31 5.26 -4.06
N ILE A 341 4.57 4.85 -2.82
CA ILE A 341 5.14 3.53 -2.52
C ILE A 341 4.13 2.68 -1.76
N ILE A 342 3.89 1.46 -2.23
CA ILE A 342 2.99 0.49 -1.62
C ILE A 342 3.74 -0.84 -1.55
N ASN A 343 4.26 -1.19 -0.37
CA ASN A 343 5.09 -2.39 -0.26
C ASN A 343 4.72 -3.23 0.96
N GLY A 344 4.42 -4.50 0.73
CA GLY A 344 4.25 -5.50 1.77
C GLY A 344 5.60 -6.13 2.12
N ALA A 345 6.27 -5.59 3.13
CA ALA A 345 7.54 -6.10 3.63
C ALA A 345 7.75 -5.73 5.10
N CYS A 346 8.09 -6.72 5.92
CA CYS A 346 8.19 -6.55 7.37
C CYS A 346 9.19 -5.45 7.77
N LEU A 347 8.82 -4.63 8.76
CA LEU A 347 9.71 -3.76 9.54
C LEU A 347 10.45 -2.65 8.78
N ILE A 348 10.24 -2.48 7.46
CA ILE A 348 11.00 -1.53 6.65
C ILE A 348 10.74 -0.06 7.03
N SER A 349 9.58 0.25 7.61
CA SER A 349 9.24 1.60 8.07
C SER A 349 9.60 1.89 9.53
N THR A 350 10.31 0.97 10.21
CA THR A 350 10.84 1.20 11.56
C THR A 350 12.21 1.88 11.59
N LYS A 351 12.83 2.06 10.43
CA LYS A 351 14.24 2.44 10.30
C LYS A 351 14.46 3.42 9.14
N TYR A 352 15.74 3.68 8.86
CA TYR A 352 16.24 4.65 7.90
C TYR A 352 15.70 4.46 6.47
N MET A 353 15.52 3.22 6.01
CA MET A 353 15.01 2.87 4.67
C MET A 353 13.79 3.70 4.25
N HIS A 354 12.79 3.82 5.13
CA HIS A 354 11.59 4.62 4.89
C HIS A 354 11.89 6.11 4.68
N LEU A 355 12.76 6.69 5.52
CA LEU A 355 13.17 8.09 5.43
C LEU A 355 14.03 8.37 4.20
N ALA A 356 14.92 7.45 3.82
CA ALA A 356 15.68 7.55 2.58
C ALA A 356 14.73 7.73 1.38
N MET A 357 13.73 6.85 1.25
CA MET A 357 12.72 6.97 0.18
C MET A 357 11.94 8.29 0.24
N ILE A 358 11.65 8.85 1.42
CA ILE A 358 11.01 10.18 1.53
C ILE A 358 11.94 11.28 1.01
N ARG A 359 13.21 11.25 1.41
CA ARG A 359 14.22 12.24 1.03
C ARG A 359 14.49 12.26 -0.48
N HIS A 360 14.43 11.10 -1.11
CA HIS A 360 14.50 10.99 -2.57
C HIS A 360 13.19 11.39 -3.27
N GLY A 361 12.13 11.72 -2.54
CA GLY A 361 10.94 12.35 -3.12
C GLY A 361 9.73 11.45 -3.25
N SER A 362 9.61 10.39 -2.45
CA SER A 362 8.34 9.68 -2.29
C SER A 362 7.27 10.62 -1.70
N VAL A 363 6.05 10.61 -2.26
CA VAL A 363 4.96 11.51 -1.82
C VAL A 363 4.02 10.89 -0.80
N PHE A 364 3.88 9.57 -0.80
CA PHE A 364 3.19 8.81 0.23
C PHE A 364 3.76 7.38 0.27
N GLN A 365 3.59 6.71 1.40
CA GLN A 365 4.06 5.35 1.59
C GLN A 365 3.04 4.52 2.39
N VAL A 366 2.80 3.28 1.96
CA VAL A 366 2.05 2.27 2.71
C VAL A 366 3.01 1.13 2.99
N LEU A 367 3.54 1.06 4.21
CA LEU A 367 4.65 0.17 4.59
C LEU A 367 4.44 -0.41 5.98
N ASP A 368 4.96 -1.61 6.22
CA ASP A 368 4.86 -2.28 7.50
C ASP A 368 5.94 -1.82 8.49
N PRO A 369 5.54 -1.23 9.63
CA PRO A 369 6.45 -0.95 10.74
C PRO A 369 6.60 -2.17 11.65
N TRP A 370 5.96 -3.28 11.32
CA TRP A 370 5.82 -4.42 12.22
C TRP A 370 6.02 -5.71 11.42
N PRO A 371 6.19 -6.85 12.11
CA PRO A 371 6.05 -8.13 11.44
C PRO A 371 4.65 -8.20 10.84
N THR A 372 4.59 -8.33 9.52
CA THR A 372 3.34 -8.37 8.77
C THR A 372 2.95 -9.81 8.45
N SER A 373 1.69 -10.01 8.14
CA SER A 373 1.21 -11.29 7.64
C SER A 373 1.48 -11.39 6.14
N TRP A 374 1.58 -12.62 5.66
CA TRP A 374 1.80 -12.96 4.25
C TRP A 374 0.63 -12.54 3.37
N TYR A 375 -0.55 -12.39 3.97
CA TYR A 375 -1.79 -12.04 3.31
C TYR A 375 -1.87 -10.53 3.09
N THR A 376 -0.86 -9.91 2.46
CA THR A 376 -0.77 -8.45 2.19
C THR A 376 -1.81 -7.99 1.14
N THR A 377 -3.01 -8.57 1.15
CA THR A 377 -4.04 -8.47 0.12
C THR A 377 -4.63 -7.07 0.03
N TRP A 378 -4.50 -6.26 1.09
CA TRP A 378 -4.76 -4.82 1.04
C TRP A 378 -4.00 -4.13 -0.11
N THR A 379 -2.84 -4.65 -0.54
CA THR A 379 -2.08 -4.17 -1.71
C THR A 379 -2.85 -4.31 -3.03
N GLN A 380 -3.74 -5.30 -3.16
CA GLN A 380 -4.61 -5.49 -4.34
C GLN A 380 -5.79 -4.53 -4.34
N PHE A 381 -6.31 -4.21 -3.15
CA PHE A 381 -7.45 -3.30 -2.99
C PHE A 381 -7.07 -1.83 -3.24
N ILE A 382 -5.85 -1.41 -2.94
CA ILE A 382 -5.44 -0.01 -3.15
C ILE A 382 -5.54 0.39 -4.63
N PRO A 383 -4.86 -0.26 -5.60
CA PRO A 383 -4.99 0.07 -7.02
C PRO A 383 -6.42 0.03 -7.53
N ARG A 384 -7.21 -0.98 -7.10
CA ARG A 384 -8.64 -1.09 -7.41
C ARG A 384 -9.42 0.13 -6.95
N ASN A 385 -9.19 0.57 -5.71
CA ASN A 385 -9.90 1.70 -5.11
C ASN A 385 -9.45 3.05 -5.68
N LEU A 386 -8.17 3.19 -6.04
CA LEU A 386 -7.67 4.37 -6.77
C LEU A 386 -8.36 4.51 -8.13
N ALA A 387 -8.52 3.41 -8.88
CA ALA A 387 -9.27 3.39 -10.14
C ALA A 387 -10.75 3.80 -9.98
N LEU A 388 -11.33 3.56 -8.80
CA LEU A 388 -12.69 3.96 -8.44
C LEU A 388 -12.77 5.42 -7.92
N GLY A 389 -11.66 6.17 -8.00
CA GLY A 389 -11.62 7.59 -7.64
C GLY A 389 -11.62 7.85 -6.14
N LYS A 390 -11.05 6.95 -5.34
CA LYS A 390 -10.83 7.16 -3.90
C LYS A 390 -9.51 7.87 -3.62
N THR A 391 -9.41 8.58 -2.51
CA THR A 391 -8.13 9.06 -2.00
C THR A 391 -7.24 7.89 -1.58
N ILE A 392 -5.95 8.13 -1.37
CA ILE A 392 -5.04 7.06 -0.90
C ILE A 392 -5.44 6.56 0.50
N GLY A 393 -5.91 7.45 1.39
CA GLY A 393 -6.38 7.08 2.73
C GLY A 393 -7.65 6.24 2.69
N GLU A 394 -8.63 6.61 1.85
CA GLU A 394 -9.84 5.81 1.62
C GLU A 394 -9.49 4.43 1.04
N ALA A 395 -8.61 4.39 0.02
CA ALA A 395 -8.19 3.16 -0.62
C ALA A 395 -7.45 2.22 0.36
N PHE A 396 -6.57 2.77 1.19
CA PHE A 396 -5.85 2.06 2.23
C PHE A 396 -6.80 1.49 3.28
N ILE A 397 -7.67 2.33 3.86
CA ILE A 397 -8.62 1.90 4.89
C ILE A 397 -9.55 0.81 4.37
N ASP A 398 -10.07 0.94 3.15
CA ASP A 398 -10.93 -0.09 2.58
C ASP A 398 -10.19 -1.39 2.33
N GLY A 399 -8.92 -1.35 1.91
CA GLY A 399 -8.08 -2.54 1.81
C GLY A 399 -7.87 -3.22 3.18
N ILE A 400 -7.61 -2.44 4.23
CA ILE A 400 -7.39 -2.98 5.57
C ILE A 400 -8.67 -3.51 6.20
N LYS A 401 -9.84 -2.94 5.90
CA LYS A 401 -11.14 -3.48 6.36
C LYS A 401 -11.36 -4.93 5.96
N HIS A 402 -10.85 -5.33 4.79
CA HIS A 402 -10.98 -6.71 4.33
C HIS A 402 -10.11 -7.70 5.10
N VAL A 403 -8.97 -7.30 5.67
CA VAL A 403 -8.00 -8.26 6.23
C VAL A 403 -7.53 -8.00 7.64
N GLY A 404 -7.87 -6.86 8.22
CA GLY A 404 -7.38 -6.42 9.51
C GLY A 404 -8.43 -6.34 10.60
N ILE A 405 -7.92 -6.18 11.82
CA ILE A 405 -8.70 -5.79 13.00
C ILE A 405 -8.98 -4.27 12.93
N PHE A 406 -10.22 -3.89 13.23
CA PHE A 406 -10.61 -2.49 13.45
C PHE A 406 -10.96 -2.33 14.93
N TYR A 407 -10.00 -1.81 15.68
CA TYR A 407 -10.11 -1.66 17.14
C TYR A 407 -11.20 -0.66 17.53
N ILE A 408 -11.32 0.43 16.77
CA ILE A 408 -12.27 1.52 17.05
C ILE A 408 -13.34 1.52 15.94
N SER A 409 -14.22 0.52 15.96
CA SER A 409 -15.44 0.47 15.15
C SER A 409 -16.65 0.09 16.02
N GLU A 410 -17.86 0.28 15.50
CA GLU A 410 -19.10 -0.05 16.23
C GLU A 410 -19.93 -1.05 15.42
N PRO A 411 -19.94 -2.35 15.79
CA PRO A 411 -19.10 -2.99 16.81
C PRO A 411 -17.62 -3.07 16.38
N PRO A 412 -16.68 -3.34 17.31
CA PRO A 412 -15.28 -3.64 16.97
C PRO A 412 -15.18 -4.83 16.02
N GLN A 413 -14.38 -4.72 14.96
CA GLN A 413 -14.12 -5.82 14.03
C GLN A 413 -12.90 -6.60 14.50
N TRP A 414 -13.11 -7.81 14.97
CA TRP A 414 -12.04 -8.74 15.32
C TRP A 414 -11.74 -9.68 14.15
N TRP A 415 -10.48 -10.05 14.01
CA TRP A 415 -10.06 -10.95 12.95
C TRP A 415 -8.91 -11.86 13.37
N ALA A 416 -8.82 -13.04 12.74
CA ALA A 416 -7.80 -14.04 13.06
C ALA A 416 -6.39 -13.59 12.64
N ASP A 417 -6.29 -12.79 11.58
CA ASP A 417 -5.01 -12.20 11.16
C ASP A 417 -4.67 -10.95 11.99
N ILE A 418 -4.00 -11.20 13.11
CA ILE A 418 -3.52 -10.16 14.04
C ILE A 418 -2.27 -9.42 13.52
N LYS A 419 -1.70 -9.84 12.39
CA LYS A 419 -0.40 -9.35 11.90
C LYS A 419 -0.50 -8.31 10.79
N GLN A 420 -1.69 -7.93 10.32
CA GLN A 420 -1.89 -6.88 9.29
C GLN A 420 -1.58 -5.44 9.75
N ASN A 421 -0.43 -5.22 10.38
CA ASN A 421 -0.09 -4.01 11.14
C ASN A 421 0.47 -2.86 10.31
N VAL A 422 0.17 -2.82 9.01
CA VAL A 422 0.64 -1.79 8.09
C VAL A 422 0.17 -0.39 8.50
N CYS A 423 1.00 0.62 8.20
CA CYS A 423 0.67 2.03 8.41
C CYS A 423 0.72 2.80 7.09
N PHE A 424 -0.12 3.83 7.02
CA PHE A 424 -0.08 4.81 5.95
C PHE A 424 0.69 6.05 6.41
N PHE A 425 1.65 6.48 5.60
CA PHE A 425 2.47 7.66 5.79
C PHE A 425 2.26 8.63 4.63
N GLY A 426 1.92 9.88 4.94
CA GLY A 426 1.49 10.89 3.99
C GLY A 426 0.12 11.48 4.36
N ASP A 427 -0.42 12.28 3.44
CA ASP A 427 -1.74 12.90 3.55
C ASP A 427 -2.84 11.91 3.10
N PRO A 428 -3.78 11.52 3.98
CA PRO A 428 -4.83 10.55 3.66
C PRO A 428 -5.84 11.09 2.64
N ASP A 429 -5.95 12.41 2.48
CA ASP A 429 -6.84 13.06 1.52
C ASP A 429 -6.19 13.26 0.15
N LEU A 430 -4.89 12.95 0.02
CA LEU A 430 -4.19 12.96 -1.24
C LEU A 430 -4.89 12.04 -2.24
N ARG A 431 -5.18 12.57 -3.43
CA ARG A 431 -5.55 11.77 -4.59
C ARG A 431 -4.28 11.50 -5.37
N PRO A 432 -3.87 10.22 -5.56
CA PRO A 432 -2.80 9.85 -6.48
C PRO A 432 -3.27 9.90 -7.94
N PHE A 433 -2.40 10.30 -8.87
CA PHE A 433 -2.74 10.51 -10.28
C PHE A 433 -3.09 9.19 -10.97
N VAL A 434 -4.33 9.07 -11.45
CA VAL A 434 -4.87 7.93 -12.19
C VAL A 434 -5.20 8.37 -13.61
N PRO A 435 -4.51 7.88 -14.65
CA PRO A 435 -4.70 8.34 -16.02
C PRO A 435 -5.99 7.84 -16.69
N GLY A 436 -6.58 6.75 -16.19
CA GLY A 436 -7.76 6.14 -16.76
C GLY A 436 -9.06 6.66 -16.13
N THR A 437 -9.99 7.09 -16.95
CA THR A 437 -11.29 7.65 -16.53
C THR A 437 -12.46 6.67 -16.61
N LYS A 438 -12.21 5.41 -17.02
CA LYS A 438 -13.26 4.41 -17.29
C LYS A 438 -14.18 4.13 -16.10
N TYR A 439 -13.62 4.12 -14.90
CA TYR A 439 -14.35 3.77 -13.67
C TYR A 439 -14.60 4.98 -12.77
N SER A 440 -13.72 5.97 -12.80
CA SER A 440 -13.91 7.30 -12.21
C SER A 440 -12.89 8.27 -12.82
N ASP A 441 -13.25 9.55 -12.87
CA ASP A 441 -12.40 10.67 -13.28
C ASP A 441 -11.85 11.47 -12.08
N LYS A 442 -12.28 11.18 -10.84
CA LYS A 442 -11.90 11.96 -9.64
C LYS A 442 -10.41 12.05 -9.36
N ASN A 443 -9.65 11.06 -9.84
CA ASN A 443 -8.20 10.99 -9.66
C ASN A 443 -7.44 11.28 -10.96
N CYS A 444 -8.14 11.70 -12.01
CA CYS A 444 -7.54 12.16 -13.25
C CYS A 444 -7.58 13.68 -13.25
N TRP A 445 -6.46 14.29 -13.62
CA TRP A 445 -6.35 15.73 -13.79
C TRP A 445 -5.39 16.00 -14.93
N GLU A 446 -5.51 17.18 -15.52
CA GLU A 446 -4.63 17.70 -16.56
C GLU A 446 -3.70 18.77 -16.00
N ARG A 447 -2.68 19.17 -16.76
CA ARG A 447 -1.72 20.18 -16.30
C ARG A 447 -2.39 21.51 -16.00
N GLU A 448 -3.43 21.83 -16.76
CA GLU A 448 -4.23 23.04 -16.64
C GLU A 448 -5.05 23.06 -15.33
N ASP A 449 -5.42 21.89 -14.79
CA ASP A 449 -6.15 21.77 -13.52
C ASP A 449 -5.25 22.08 -12.31
N ALA A 450 -3.93 22.02 -12.49
CA ALA A 450 -2.92 22.27 -11.47
C ALA A 450 -2.25 23.65 -11.60
N GLU A 451 -2.77 24.54 -12.46
CA GLU A 451 -2.25 25.90 -12.55
C GLU A 451 -2.44 26.66 -11.22
N PRO A 452 -1.47 27.50 -10.82
CA PRO A 452 -1.66 28.39 -9.69
C PRO A 452 -2.92 29.22 -9.88
N MET A 453 -3.74 29.29 -8.84
CA MET A 453 -4.88 30.20 -8.86
C MET A 453 -4.39 31.61 -9.18
N LYS A 454 -5.09 32.29 -10.08
CA LYS A 454 -4.85 33.71 -10.34
C LYS A 454 -5.39 34.52 -9.16
N TYR A 455 -4.83 35.71 -8.96
CA TYR A 455 -5.38 36.65 -7.97
C TYR A 455 -6.88 36.86 -8.22
N VAL A 456 -7.69 36.54 -7.21
CA VAL A 456 -9.12 36.82 -7.20
C VAL A 456 -9.41 37.62 -5.94
N SER A 457 -9.82 38.88 -6.14
CA SER A 457 -10.18 39.78 -5.05
C SER A 457 -11.31 39.17 -4.22
N GLY A 458 -11.14 39.11 -2.89
CA GLY A 458 -12.15 38.56 -2.00
C GLY A 458 -12.20 37.04 -1.93
N PHE A 459 -11.28 36.32 -2.58
CA PHE A 459 -11.26 34.86 -2.56
C PHE A 459 -10.94 34.32 -1.15
N SER A 460 -11.86 33.50 -0.65
CA SER A 460 -11.80 32.87 0.67
C SER A 460 -11.97 31.36 0.52
N VAL A 461 -11.14 30.59 1.21
CA VAL A 461 -11.29 29.15 1.40
C VAL A 461 -11.49 28.93 2.90
N ASP A 462 -12.71 28.59 3.31
CA ASP A 462 -13.10 28.38 4.70
C ASP A 462 -12.65 29.50 5.66
N GLY A 463 -12.66 30.74 5.18
CA GLY A 463 -12.25 31.92 5.96
C GLY A 463 -10.78 32.31 5.81
N HIS A 464 -9.95 31.49 5.18
CA HIS A 464 -8.59 31.86 4.80
C HIS A 464 -8.61 32.65 3.50
N MET A 465 -7.94 33.80 3.47
CA MET A 465 -7.84 34.67 2.30
C MET A 465 -6.40 34.59 1.72
N PRO A 466 -6.12 33.70 0.75
CA PRO A 466 -4.75 33.43 0.28
C PRO A 466 -4.04 34.66 -0.30
N TYR A 467 -4.81 35.62 -0.81
CA TYR A 467 -4.31 36.88 -1.37
C TYR A 467 -4.38 38.06 -0.38
N GLY A 468 -4.58 37.76 0.91
CA GLY A 468 -4.79 38.75 1.96
C GLY A 468 -6.27 39.08 2.14
N ALA A 469 -6.68 39.24 3.39
CA ALA A 469 -8.04 39.65 3.69
C ALA A 469 -8.20 41.16 3.40
N THR A 470 -9.22 41.49 2.60
CA THR A 470 -9.60 42.87 2.29
C THR A 470 -10.42 43.51 3.42
N GLU A 471 -11.00 42.68 4.29
CA GLU A 471 -11.80 43.09 5.44
C GLU A 471 -11.57 42.14 6.63
N TYR A 472 -11.55 42.69 7.84
CA TYR A 472 -11.41 41.92 9.08
C TYR A 472 -12.61 42.21 9.98
N PRO A 473 -13.79 41.62 9.72
CA PRO A 473 -15.05 41.96 10.40
C PRO A 473 -15.00 41.71 11.92
N HIS A 474 -14.06 40.88 12.38
CA HIS A 474 -13.84 40.55 13.79
C HIS A 474 -12.49 41.05 14.33
N ALA A 475 -11.74 41.87 13.57
CA ALA A 475 -10.53 42.49 14.12
C ALA A 475 -10.91 43.41 15.28
N TYR A 476 -10.21 43.27 16.40
CA TYR A 476 -10.30 44.20 17.51
C TYR A 476 -9.97 45.61 17.04
N GLN A 477 -10.99 46.43 16.87
CA GLN A 477 -10.81 47.85 16.61
C GLN A 477 -10.50 48.55 17.93
N PRO A 478 -9.49 49.45 17.98
CA PRO A 478 -9.30 50.28 19.14
C PRO A 478 -10.60 51.04 19.43
N LEU A 479 -10.95 51.17 20.72
CA LEU A 479 -12.16 51.87 21.14
C LEU A 479 -12.17 53.26 20.51
N ALA A 480 -13.22 53.60 19.75
CA ALA A 480 -13.25 54.85 19.01
C ALA A 480 -13.01 56.03 19.95
N ILE A 481 -11.98 56.85 19.69
CA ILE A 481 -11.63 58.01 20.52
C ILE A 481 -12.84 58.93 20.72
N THR A 482 -13.72 59.01 19.72
CA THR A 482 -15.00 59.73 19.81
C THR A 482 -15.92 59.20 20.91
N LEU A 483 -16.02 57.88 21.12
CA LEU A 483 -16.78 57.29 22.23
C LEU A 483 -16.13 57.59 23.58
N ILE A 484 -14.79 57.60 23.65
CA ILE A 484 -14.05 57.98 24.86
C ILE A 484 -14.30 59.47 25.19
N ILE A 485 -14.18 60.36 24.21
CA ILE A 485 -14.44 61.79 24.37
C ILE A 485 -15.91 62.03 24.76
N LEU A 486 -16.85 61.33 24.15
CA LEU A 486 -18.27 61.44 24.46
C LEU A 486 -18.54 61.01 25.91
N ALA A 487 -17.98 59.89 26.35
CA ALA A 487 -18.11 59.41 27.72
C ALA A 487 -17.52 60.40 28.73
N ILE A 488 -16.31 60.93 28.47
CA ILE A 488 -15.67 61.96 29.31
C ILE A 488 -16.53 63.23 29.36
N THR A 489 -17.10 63.64 28.23
CA THR A 489 -17.95 64.83 28.15
C THR A 489 -19.24 64.64 28.95
N ILE A 490 -19.91 63.48 28.81
CA ILE A 490 -21.12 63.15 29.58
C ILE A 490 -20.81 63.12 31.08
N ILE A 491 -19.72 62.47 31.50
CA ILE A 491 -19.28 62.44 32.90
C ILE A 491 -19.00 63.86 33.41
N SER A 492 -18.32 64.68 32.62
CA SER A 492 -18.01 66.07 32.97
C SER A 492 -19.28 66.91 33.14
N ILE A 493 -20.26 66.77 32.24
CA ILE A 493 -21.56 67.44 32.35
C ILE A 493 -22.30 66.98 33.60
N LEU A 494 -22.35 65.67 33.87
CA LEU A 494 -22.99 65.12 35.06
C LEU A 494 -22.36 65.64 36.36
N ILE A 495 -21.04 65.78 36.41
CA ILE A 495 -20.32 66.38 37.54
C ILE A 495 -20.69 67.86 37.68
N VAL A 496 -20.67 68.64 36.60
CA VAL A 496 -21.03 70.07 36.64
C VAL A 496 -22.48 70.25 37.09
N VAL A 497 -23.41 69.47 36.56
CA VAL A 497 -24.83 69.48 36.97
C VAL A 497 -24.96 69.08 38.44
N GLY A 498 -24.28 68.01 38.88
CA GLY A 498 -24.26 67.58 40.28
C GLY A 498 -23.75 68.66 41.23
N VAL A 499 -22.61 69.28 40.94
CA VAL A 499 -22.02 70.38 41.72
C VAL A 499 -22.95 71.60 41.73
N THR A 500 -23.60 71.91 40.61
CA THR A 500 -24.53 73.04 40.49
C THR A 500 -25.79 72.79 41.32
N VAL A 501 -26.38 71.60 41.25
CA VAL A 501 -27.55 71.20 42.05
C VAL A 501 -27.24 71.22 43.54
N VAL A 502 -26.07 70.70 43.94
CA VAL A 502 -25.60 70.73 45.35
C VAL A 502 -25.37 72.17 45.81
N SER A 503 -24.75 73.03 44.98
CA SER A 503 -24.53 74.44 45.31
C SER A 503 -25.83 75.25 45.41
N ILE A 504 -26.81 74.99 44.54
CA ILE A 504 -28.14 75.63 44.60
C ILE A 504 -28.90 75.16 45.85
N ARG A 505 -28.86 73.86 46.19
CA ARG A 505 -29.44 73.34 47.43
C ARG A 505 -28.75 73.90 48.68
N GLY A 506 -27.42 74.05 48.65
CA GLY A 506 -26.64 74.67 49.73
C GLY A 506 -26.97 76.15 49.93
N LYS A 507 -27.20 76.91 48.86
CA LYS A 507 -27.65 78.32 48.93
C LYS A 507 -29.09 78.46 49.42
N LYS A 508 -30.00 77.54 49.07
CA LYS A 508 -31.37 77.50 49.61
C LYS A 508 -31.40 77.25 51.13
N ARG A 509 -30.63 76.27 51.62
CA ARG A 509 -30.48 76.00 53.07
C ARG A 509 -29.89 77.19 53.84
N LYS A 510 -28.96 77.95 53.26
CA LYS A 510 -28.41 79.18 53.88
C LYS A 510 -29.41 80.34 53.93
N LYS A 511 -30.44 80.34 53.06
CA LYS A 511 -31.50 81.37 53.05
C LYS A 511 -32.62 81.08 54.04
N GLU A 512 -32.89 79.81 54.33
CA GLU A 512 -33.88 79.39 55.34
C GLU A 512 -33.36 79.49 56.78
N GLY A 513 -32.05 79.53 57.01
CA GLY A 513 -31.46 79.77 58.34
C GLY A 513 -31.35 81.25 58.77
N LYS A 514 -31.96 82.19 58.02
CA LYS A 514 -31.89 83.64 58.29
C LYS A 514 -33.25 84.37 58.27
N ARG A 515 -34.36 83.66 58.48
CA ARG A 515 -35.67 84.28 58.76
C ARG A 515 -36.46 83.48 59.76
#